data_AF-A0A484MZ19-F1
#
_entry.id   AF-A0A484MZ19-F1
#
_cell.length_a   1.000
_cell.length_b   1.000
_cell.length_c   1.000
_cell.angle_alpha   90.00
_cell.angle_beta   90.00
_cell.angle_gamma   90.00
#
_symmetry.space_group_name_H-M   'P 1'
#
loop_
_entity.id
_entity.type
_entity.pdbx_description
1 polymer ?
#
loop_
_entity_poly.entity_id
_entity_poly.type
_entity_poly.pdbx_seq_one_letter_code
_entity_poly.pdbx_strand_id
1 'polypeptide(L)'
;MSKIPPSILRQPPPPRSRMAAINEDEGNTEMAEGNCTRTFYLRRCKRKRLTGMESLPDELLFEVLVRLPAQDIYDPARLVCRKWYHMIHTHNFIYAHLQHTTYGLLFQCTRKDSFFMAVREGRIEISKFKYKFRYEVKTSCNGLLLEFEEWNHNNAYISNPATSQIFVLPPKVGGLVRYGIGIAYAAATMEYKVVMPYPVLPNSKGLCYILTVGVDNSWRTVRTEHLSYEAMRAFIAPPLLTEGFVHWCSARDDGVLTLNAETEIIKETPAPVPRPVLEGGRSRNIFLSAGRYLSMFVFCEEFFWDVWEMKPETGEWRKVRSISLDAERAHLNE
;
A
#
# COMPACT_ATOMS: atom_id res chain seq x y z
N MET A 1 -13.38 14.16 17.72
CA MET A 1 -13.60 13.35 16.49
C MET A 1 -12.79 13.97 15.37
N SER A 2 -11.51 13.61 15.27
CA SER A 2 -10.61 14.15 14.25
C SER A 2 -10.82 13.36 12.95
N LYS A 3 -11.45 14.01 11.96
CA LYS A 3 -11.26 13.62 10.56
C LYS A 3 -9.77 13.50 10.31
N ILE A 4 -9.36 12.45 9.62
CA ILE A 4 -7.97 12.22 9.24
C ILE A 4 -7.45 13.51 8.62
N PRO A 5 -6.34 14.10 9.11
CA PRO A 5 -5.68 15.17 8.40
C PRO A 5 -5.46 14.63 7.01
N PRO A 6 -6.03 15.24 5.96
CA PRO A 6 -5.96 14.64 4.64
C PRO A 6 -4.50 14.45 4.18
N SER A 7 -3.50 15.01 4.87
CA SER A 7 -2.08 14.63 4.75
C SER A 7 -1.73 13.16 5.04
N ILE A 8 -2.52 12.39 5.79
CA ILE A 8 -2.18 10.99 6.16
C ILE A 8 -2.58 9.97 5.07
N LEU A 9 -3.71 10.20 4.38
CA LEU A 9 -4.31 9.22 3.47
C LEU A 9 -4.60 9.72 2.05
N ARG A 10 -4.30 10.98 1.70
CA ARG A 10 -4.72 11.58 0.42
C ARG A 10 -4.28 10.74 -0.79
N GLN A 11 -5.21 9.95 -1.29
CA GLN A 11 -5.49 9.85 -2.72
C GLN A 11 -7.00 10.10 -2.88
N PRO A 12 -7.41 11.16 -3.60
CA PRO A 12 -8.74 11.31 -4.22
C PRO A 12 -8.60 11.36 -5.76
N PRO A 13 -9.70 11.14 -6.52
CA PRO A 13 -9.74 10.34 -7.76
C PRO A 13 -8.83 10.78 -8.91
N PRO A 14 -8.44 9.86 -9.81
CA PRO A 14 -7.79 10.23 -11.06
C PRO A 14 -8.70 11.20 -11.84
N PRO A 15 -8.11 12.11 -12.65
CA PRO A 15 -8.90 13.02 -13.46
C PRO A 15 -9.85 12.23 -14.37
N ARG A 16 -11.12 12.62 -14.39
CA ARG A 16 -12.10 12.12 -15.37
C ARG A 16 -11.45 12.25 -16.75
N SER A 17 -11.31 11.11 -17.44
CA SER A 17 -10.96 11.10 -18.85
C SER A 17 -11.93 12.01 -19.59
N ARG A 18 -11.38 12.98 -20.32
CA ARG A 18 -12.13 13.87 -21.21
C ARG A 18 -12.84 13.02 -22.26
N MET A 19 -14.14 12.81 -22.08
CA MET A 19 -15.07 12.63 -23.18
C MET A 19 -16.21 13.65 -23.03
N ALA A 20 -16.15 14.64 -23.93
CA ALA A 20 -17.20 15.48 -24.48
C ALA A 20 -18.45 15.79 -23.64
N ALA A 21 -18.64 17.08 -23.34
CA ALA A 21 -19.70 17.86 -23.96
C ALA A 21 -19.42 19.36 -23.74
N ILE A 22 -19.08 20.02 -24.85
CA ILE A 22 -19.14 21.47 -25.02
C ILE A 22 -20.62 21.84 -25.00
N ASN A 23 -20.99 22.86 -24.23
CA ASN A 23 -22.06 23.78 -24.56
C ASN A 23 -21.67 25.14 -23.99
N GLU A 24 -21.28 26.02 -24.91
CA GLU A 24 -21.19 27.45 -24.73
C GLU A 24 -22.60 28.00 -24.50
N ASP A 25 -22.73 28.96 -23.59
CA ASP A 25 -23.82 29.93 -23.65
C ASP A 25 -23.28 31.29 -23.22
N GLU A 26 -23.22 32.20 -24.18
CA GLU A 26 -22.85 33.60 -24.03
C GLU A 26 -24.01 34.37 -23.40
N GLY A 27 -23.70 35.24 -22.44
CA GLY A 27 -24.65 36.16 -21.82
C GLY A 27 -23.98 37.47 -21.46
N ASN A 28 -23.86 38.35 -22.44
CA ASN A 28 -23.49 39.77 -22.32
C ASN A 28 -24.59 40.54 -21.57
N THR A 29 -24.28 41.35 -20.55
CA THR A 29 -24.81 42.73 -20.45
C THR A 29 -24.14 43.59 -19.35
N GLU A 30 -23.62 44.71 -19.83
CA GLU A 30 -23.77 46.09 -19.33
C GLU A 30 -22.98 46.68 -18.14
N MET A 31 -22.44 47.86 -18.48
CA MET A 31 -21.70 48.83 -17.70
C MET A 31 -22.60 49.58 -16.72
N ALA A 32 -22.05 49.93 -15.56
CA ALA A 32 -22.48 51.10 -14.80
C ALA A 32 -21.25 51.83 -14.26
N GLU A 33 -21.06 53.05 -14.77
CA GLU A 33 -20.08 54.03 -14.32
C GLU A 33 -20.38 54.46 -12.87
N GLY A 34 -19.33 54.52 -12.04
CA GLY A 34 -19.42 54.98 -10.67
C GLY A 34 -18.09 55.57 -10.21
N ASN A 35 -17.95 56.89 -10.39
CA ASN A 35 -16.82 57.69 -9.93
C ASN A 35 -16.59 57.54 -8.42
N CYS A 36 -15.42 57.03 -8.03
CA CYS A 36 -14.87 57.27 -6.69
C CYS A 36 -13.35 57.41 -6.77
N THR A 37 -12.89 58.66 -6.81
CA THR A 37 -11.49 59.05 -6.70
C THR A 37 -10.94 58.66 -5.33
N ARG A 38 -10.18 57.55 -5.27
CA ARG A 38 -9.25 57.27 -4.18
C ARG A 38 -7.83 57.23 -4.75
N THR A 39 -7.02 58.18 -4.31
CA THR A 39 -5.59 58.25 -4.56
C THR A 39 -4.90 57.02 -3.98
N PHE A 40 -4.67 56.01 -4.82
CA PHE A 40 -3.80 54.89 -4.49
C PHE A 40 -2.36 55.37 -4.57
N TYR A 41 -1.69 55.47 -3.41
CA TYR A 41 -0.24 55.49 -3.38
C TYR A 41 0.26 54.23 -4.12
N LEU A 42 0.88 54.42 -5.29
CA LEU A 42 1.62 53.37 -5.98
C LEU A 42 2.79 52.96 -5.08
N ARG A 43 2.52 51.97 -4.22
CA ARG A 43 3.55 51.27 -3.47
C ARG A 43 4.39 50.57 -4.53
N ARG A 44 5.53 51.18 -4.87
CA ARG A 44 6.51 50.65 -5.82
C ARG A 44 6.87 49.23 -5.38
N CYS A 45 6.23 48.23 -5.99
CA CYS A 45 6.58 46.84 -5.83
C CYS A 45 8.02 46.72 -6.30
N LYS A 46 8.97 46.66 -5.36
CA LYS A 46 10.31 46.16 -5.64
C LYS A 46 10.09 44.84 -6.37
N ARG A 47 10.48 44.74 -7.65
CA ARG A 47 10.53 43.48 -8.38
C ARG A 47 11.23 42.50 -7.45
N LYS A 48 10.47 41.51 -6.93
CA LYS A 48 11.09 40.41 -6.22
C LYS A 48 12.06 39.80 -7.21
N ARG A 49 13.35 39.87 -6.91
CA ARG A 49 14.33 39.00 -7.56
C ARG A 49 13.87 37.60 -7.21
N LEU A 50 13.21 36.94 -8.15
CA LEU A 50 12.89 35.53 -8.04
C LEU A 50 14.22 34.84 -7.76
N THR A 51 14.31 34.11 -6.65
CA THR A 51 15.47 33.25 -6.42
C THR A 51 15.52 32.25 -7.59
N GLY A 52 16.69 31.78 -8.00
CA GLY A 52 16.83 31.00 -9.25
C GLY A 52 15.94 29.74 -9.38
N MET A 53 15.35 29.27 -8.28
CA MET A 53 14.36 28.18 -8.26
C MET A 53 12.91 28.63 -8.42
N GLU A 54 12.57 29.89 -8.14
CA GLU A 54 11.23 30.45 -8.46
C GLU A 54 11.05 30.68 -9.97
N SER A 55 12.14 30.71 -10.74
CA SER A 55 12.14 30.81 -12.21
C SER A 55 12.05 29.47 -12.95
N LEU A 56 12.16 28.33 -12.25
CA LEU A 56 12.03 27.01 -12.90
C LEU A 56 10.55 26.77 -13.28
N PRO A 57 10.24 26.36 -14.52
CA PRO A 57 8.89 25.95 -14.91
C PRO A 57 8.32 24.88 -13.99
N ASP A 58 7.01 24.91 -13.78
CA ASP A 58 6.31 24.01 -12.86
C ASP A 58 6.50 22.54 -13.26
N GLU A 59 6.55 22.27 -14.57
CA GLU A 59 6.73 20.94 -15.15
C GLU A 59 8.10 20.36 -14.80
N LEU A 60 9.17 21.15 -14.98
CA LEU A 60 10.53 20.71 -14.66
C LEU A 60 10.70 20.52 -13.14
N LEU A 61 10.07 21.40 -12.35
CA LEU A 61 10.08 21.24 -10.90
C LEU A 61 9.37 19.95 -10.48
N PHE A 62 8.20 19.66 -11.06
CA PHE A 62 7.44 18.46 -10.79
C PHE A 62 8.25 17.20 -11.10
N GLU A 63 8.87 17.16 -12.28
CA GLU A 63 9.73 16.07 -12.73
C GLU A 63 10.95 15.84 -11.81
N VAL A 64 11.57 16.92 -11.32
CA VAL A 64 12.68 16.81 -10.36
C VAL A 64 12.18 16.25 -9.03
N LEU A 65 11.10 16.81 -8.49
CA LEU A 65 10.59 16.43 -7.18
C LEU A 65 10.06 14.99 -7.16
N VAL A 66 9.43 14.51 -8.24
CA VAL A 66 8.91 13.14 -8.35
C VAL A 66 10.02 12.09 -8.29
N ARG A 67 11.25 12.43 -8.72
CA ARG A 67 12.41 11.51 -8.66
C ARG A 67 13.09 11.48 -7.30
N LEU A 68 12.75 12.38 -6.37
CA LEU A 68 13.35 12.40 -5.05
C LEU A 68 12.78 11.29 -4.15
N PRO A 69 13.57 10.75 -3.21
CA PRO A 69 13.07 9.87 -2.17
C PRO A 69 11.99 10.55 -1.32
N ALA A 70 10.99 9.78 -0.86
CA ALA A 70 9.87 10.32 -0.06
C ALA A 70 10.33 11.12 1.17
N GLN A 71 11.37 10.63 1.87
CA GLN A 71 11.94 11.30 3.04
C GLN A 71 12.52 12.69 2.71
N ASP A 72 13.05 12.88 1.50
CA ASP A 72 13.66 14.14 1.09
C ASP A 72 12.62 15.15 0.59
N ILE A 73 11.43 14.65 0.23
CA ILE A 73 10.29 15.46 -0.20
C ILE A 73 9.55 16.04 1.00
N TYR A 74 9.09 15.17 1.90
CA TYR A 74 8.11 15.56 2.92
C TYR A 74 8.72 16.23 4.14
N ASP A 75 10.04 16.13 4.35
CA ASP A 75 10.75 16.84 5.42
C ASP A 75 11.58 18.02 4.89
N PRO A 76 12.61 17.84 4.03
CA PRO A 76 13.39 18.96 3.48
C PRO A 76 12.69 19.77 2.39
N ALA A 77 12.17 19.14 1.32
CA ALA A 77 11.72 19.87 0.13
C ALA A 77 10.54 20.82 0.42
N ARG A 78 9.66 20.44 1.34
CA ARG A 78 8.54 21.30 1.79
C ARG A 78 9.00 22.65 2.38
N LEU A 79 10.24 22.75 2.87
CA LEU A 79 10.79 23.94 3.52
C LEU A 79 11.50 24.90 2.56
N VAL A 80 11.72 24.48 1.31
CA VAL A 80 12.49 25.25 0.31
C VAL A 80 11.76 26.53 -0.08
N CYS A 81 10.50 26.41 -0.52
CA CYS A 81 9.63 27.56 -0.82
C CYS A 81 8.16 27.15 -0.87
N ARG A 82 7.26 28.14 -0.93
CA ARG A 82 5.80 27.90 -1.05
C ARG A 82 5.42 27.11 -2.29
N LYS A 83 6.11 27.34 -3.41
CA LYS A 83 5.85 26.63 -4.68
C LYS A 83 6.07 25.12 -4.52
N TRP A 84 7.21 24.73 -3.93
CA TRP A 84 7.54 23.33 -3.63
C TRP A 84 6.52 22.75 -2.66
N TYR A 85 6.25 23.47 -1.57
CA TYR A 85 5.22 23.06 -0.60
C TYR A 85 3.88 22.80 -1.28
N HIS A 86 3.35 23.72 -2.09
CA HIS A 86 2.06 23.50 -2.73
C HIS A 86 2.09 22.32 -3.72
N MET A 87 3.15 22.20 -4.52
CA MET A 87 3.29 21.15 -5.52
C MET A 87 3.30 19.74 -4.90
N ILE A 88 4.12 19.50 -3.88
CA ILE A 88 4.26 18.16 -3.27
C ILE A 88 2.99 17.73 -2.52
N HIS A 89 2.12 18.68 -2.16
CA HIS A 89 0.85 18.41 -1.51
C HIS A 89 -0.32 18.25 -2.52
N THR A 90 -0.05 18.35 -3.83
CA THR A 90 -1.07 18.07 -4.86
C THR A 90 -1.28 16.57 -5.05
N HIS A 91 -2.49 16.18 -5.42
CA HIS A 91 -2.84 14.77 -5.67
C HIS A 91 -2.06 14.17 -6.83
N ASN A 92 -1.92 14.92 -7.92
CA ASN A 92 -1.15 14.48 -9.09
C ASN A 92 0.29 14.18 -8.70
N PHE A 93 0.90 15.01 -7.83
CA PHE A 93 2.25 14.76 -7.35
C PHE A 93 2.33 13.50 -6.49
N ILE A 94 1.44 13.33 -5.52
CA ILE A 94 1.46 12.15 -4.64
C ILE A 94 1.30 10.86 -5.46
N TYR A 95 0.35 10.86 -6.40
CA TYR A 95 0.11 9.71 -7.28
C TYR A 95 1.32 9.44 -8.18
N ALA A 96 1.84 10.47 -8.87
CA ALA A 96 3.02 10.31 -9.71
C ALA A 96 4.22 9.83 -8.90
N HIS A 97 4.47 10.42 -7.73
CA HIS A 97 5.54 10.03 -6.83
C HIS A 97 5.44 8.55 -6.46
N LEU A 98 4.26 8.07 -6.06
CA LEU A 98 4.03 6.65 -5.75
C LEU A 98 4.28 5.74 -6.95
N GLN A 99 3.87 6.12 -8.16
CA GLN A 99 4.16 5.34 -9.38
C GLN A 99 5.67 5.29 -9.70
N HIS A 100 6.44 6.30 -9.28
CA HIS A 100 7.88 6.34 -9.43
C HIS A 100 8.65 5.72 -8.24
N THR A 101 7.97 5.33 -7.16
CA THR A 101 8.64 4.68 -6.03
C THR A 101 9.09 3.27 -6.37
N THR A 102 10.29 2.93 -5.92
CA THR A 102 10.83 1.57 -6.03
C THR A 102 10.21 0.69 -4.95
N TYR A 103 9.66 -0.46 -5.34
CA TYR A 103 9.29 -1.50 -4.38
C TYR A 103 10.54 -2.03 -3.66
N GLY A 104 10.39 -2.35 -2.39
CA GLY A 104 11.49 -2.86 -1.58
C GLY A 104 11.00 -3.57 -0.33
N LEU A 105 11.93 -4.21 0.35
CA LEU A 105 11.71 -4.96 1.57
C LEU A 105 12.13 -4.11 2.78
N LEU A 106 11.21 -3.98 3.73
CA LEU A 106 11.47 -3.34 5.01
C LEU A 106 11.84 -4.41 6.04
N PHE A 107 13.03 -4.28 6.63
CA PHE A 107 13.50 -5.13 7.71
C PHE A 107 13.44 -4.36 9.02
N GLN A 108 12.42 -4.68 9.82
CA GLN A 108 12.26 -4.14 11.15
C GLN A 108 13.19 -4.89 12.14
N CYS A 109 14.07 -4.16 12.81
CA CYS A 109 14.92 -4.68 13.87
C CYS A 109 14.48 -4.11 15.22
N THR A 110 14.25 -4.97 16.22
CA THR A 110 13.83 -4.54 17.57
C THR A 110 14.99 -4.04 18.43
N ARG A 111 16.22 -4.50 18.18
CA ARG A 111 17.42 -4.17 18.96
C ARG A 111 18.46 -3.34 18.20
N LYS A 112 18.24 -3.08 16.92
CA LYS A 112 19.17 -2.39 16.01
C LYS A 112 18.40 -1.44 15.11
N ASP A 113 19.13 -0.62 14.35
CA ASP A 113 18.54 0.17 13.28
C ASP A 113 17.83 -0.73 12.27
N SER A 114 16.62 -0.34 11.88
CA SER A 114 15.90 -0.98 10.79
C SER A 114 16.47 -0.52 9.44
N PHE A 115 16.28 -1.32 8.41
CA PHE A 115 16.82 -1.03 7.08
C PHE A 115 15.81 -1.36 5.97
N PHE A 116 15.98 -0.69 4.84
CA PHE A 116 15.18 -0.86 3.65
C PHE A 116 16.08 -1.34 2.51
N MET A 117 15.66 -2.41 1.85
CA MET A 117 16.34 -3.01 0.73
C MET A 117 15.50 -2.83 -0.52
N ALA A 118 16.08 -2.24 -1.56
CA ALA A 118 15.42 -2.07 -2.85
C ALA A 118 16.32 -2.53 -3.98
N VAL A 119 15.72 -2.95 -5.09
CA VAL A 119 16.44 -3.24 -6.32
C VAL A 119 16.27 -2.07 -7.27
N ARG A 120 17.38 -1.41 -7.62
CA ARG A 120 17.40 -0.28 -8.57
C ARG A 120 18.40 -0.58 -9.67
N GLU A 121 17.94 -0.50 -10.92
CA GLU A 121 18.78 -0.73 -12.11
C GLU A 121 19.59 -2.05 -12.03
N GLY A 122 18.98 -3.11 -11.49
CA GLY A 122 19.62 -4.42 -11.32
C GLY A 122 20.60 -4.53 -10.15
N ARG A 123 20.75 -3.49 -9.32
CA ARG A 123 21.61 -3.48 -8.13
C ARG A 123 20.76 -3.49 -6.86
N ILE A 124 21.21 -4.25 -5.87
CA ILE A 124 20.61 -4.24 -4.54
C ILE A 124 21.19 -3.06 -3.76
N GLU A 125 20.31 -2.14 -3.36
CA GLU A 125 20.65 -1.03 -2.48
C GLU A 125 20.06 -1.28 -1.09
N ILE A 126 20.92 -1.20 -0.06
CA ILE A 126 20.50 -1.30 1.34
C ILE A 126 20.72 0.06 1.99
N SER A 127 19.67 0.59 2.61
CA SER A 127 19.69 1.88 3.27
C SER A 127 19.14 1.79 4.69
N LYS A 128 19.67 2.61 5.61
CA LYS A 128 19.15 2.71 6.96
C LYS A 128 17.75 3.35 6.92
N PHE A 129 16.78 2.70 7.54
CA PHE A 129 15.42 3.20 7.64
C PHE A 129 15.28 4.01 8.94
N LYS A 130 15.26 5.34 8.82
CA LYS A 130 15.33 6.27 9.96
C LYS A 130 14.04 6.41 10.77
N TYR A 131 12.97 5.72 10.36
CA TYR A 131 11.70 5.73 11.08
C TYR A 131 11.79 4.90 12.36
N LYS A 132 11.35 5.50 13.48
CA LYS A 132 11.27 4.81 14.78
C LYS A 132 9.92 4.14 14.93
N PHE A 133 9.90 2.83 14.75
CA PHE A 133 8.70 2.02 14.96
C PHE A 133 8.25 2.08 16.41
N ARG A 134 6.94 2.16 16.61
CA ARG A 134 6.35 2.04 17.94
C ARG A 134 6.00 0.58 18.23
N TYR A 135 5.52 -0.11 17.20
CA TYR A 135 5.06 -1.49 17.31
C TYR A 135 5.51 -2.32 16.12
N GLU A 136 5.17 -3.60 16.13
CA GLU A 136 5.49 -4.51 15.03
C GLU A 136 4.70 -4.11 13.77
N VAL A 137 5.39 -4.01 12.64
CA VAL A 137 4.77 -3.80 11.34
C VAL A 137 4.20 -5.13 10.85
N LYS A 138 2.89 -5.19 10.65
CA LYS A 138 2.21 -6.39 10.15
C LYS A 138 2.15 -6.43 8.63
N THR A 139 1.99 -5.28 7.98
CA THR A 139 1.98 -5.17 6.51
C THR A 139 2.15 -3.71 6.05
N SER A 140 2.25 -3.49 4.74
CA SER A 140 2.41 -2.15 4.15
C SER A 140 1.66 -1.99 2.82
N CYS A 141 1.14 -0.80 2.55
CA CYS A 141 0.49 -0.47 1.27
C CYS A 141 0.81 0.98 0.89
N ASN A 142 1.30 1.21 -0.34
CA ASN A 142 1.63 2.54 -0.87
C ASN A 142 2.53 3.37 0.08
N GLY A 143 3.49 2.73 0.75
CA GLY A 143 4.39 3.37 1.71
C GLY A 143 3.78 3.64 3.09
N LEU A 144 2.48 3.38 3.30
CA LEU A 144 1.86 3.33 4.62
C LEU A 144 2.16 1.99 5.29
N LEU A 145 2.37 2.03 6.60
CA LEU A 145 2.66 0.86 7.43
C LEU A 145 1.50 0.60 8.38
N LEU A 146 1.08 -0.65 8.47
CA LEU A 146 0.13 -1.09 9.49
C LEU A 146 0.91 -1.65 10.69
N GLU A 147 0.96 -0.87 11.77
CA GLU A 147 1.61 -1.22 13.03
C GLU A 147 0.56 -1.75 14.03
N PHE A 148 0.92 -2.76 14.82
CA PHE A 148 -0.02 -3.39 15.75
C PHE A 148 0.56 -3.55 17.16
N GLU A 149 -0.16 -3.05 18.17
CA GLU A 149 0.21 -3.15 19.58
C GLU A 149 -0.40 -4.41 20.23
N GLU A 150 0.42 -5.45 20.36
CA GLU A 150 -0.03 -6.75 20.89
C GLU A 150 -0.33 -6.74 22.39
N TRP A 151 0.31 -5.86 23.18
CA TRP A 151 0.41 -6.03 24.64
C TRP A 151 -0.70 -5.35 25.44
N ASN A 152 -1.21 -4.20 25.02
CA ASN A 152 -2.06 -3.37 25.89
C ASN A 152 -3.53 -3.34 25.49
N HIS A 153 -3.89 -3.23 24.20
CA HIS A 153 -5.30 -3.03 23.81
C HIS A 153 -5.68 -3.56 22.42
N ASN A 154 -4.82 -4.33 21.75
CA ASN A 154 -5.04 -4.77 20.35
C ASN A 154 -5.36 -3.60 19.41
N ASN A 155 -4.68 -2.47 19.65
CA ASN A 155 -4.84 -1.29 18.82
C ASN A 155 -3.98 -1.43 17.57
N ALA A 156 -4.59 -1.06 16.44
CA ALA A 156 -3.92 -0.98 15.16
C ALA A 156 -3.69 0.49 14.80
N TYR A 157 -2.54 0.76 14.19
CA TYR A 157 -2.11 2.09 13.81
C TYR A 157 -1.67 2.08 12.36
N ILE A 158 -2.02 3.14 11.62
CA ILE A 158 -1.46 3.39 10.29
C ILE A 158 -0.41 4.48 10.43
N SER A 159 0.80 4.16 10.05
CA SER A 159 1.93 5.08 10.11
C SER A 159 2.37 5.45 8.71
N ASN A 160 2.72 6.72 8.52
CA ASN A 160 3.36 7.21 7.31
C ASN A 160 4.82 7.60 7.66
N PRO A 161 5.81 6.75 7.33
CA PRO A 161 7.22 7.03 7.61
C PRO A 161 7.75 8.28 6.93
N ALA A 162 7.19 8.67 5.78
CA ALA A 162 7.64 9.83 5.03
C ALA A 162 7.24 11.15 5.70
N THR A 163 6.11 11.17 6.41
CA THR A 163 5.60 12.37 7.10
C THR A 163 5.73 12.29 8.62
N SER A 164 6.18 11.14 9.14
CA SER A 164 6.16 10.78 10.57
C SER A 164 4.77 10.94 11.22
N GLN A 165 3.70 10.89 10.42
CA GLN A 165 2.33 10.96 10.92
C GLN A 165 1.80 9.57 11.27
N ILE A 166 0.96 9.50 12.30
CA ILE A 166 0.35 8.27 12.80
C ILE A 166 -1.15 8.49 12.90
N PHE A 167 -1.91 7.51 12.45
CA PHE A 167 -3.35 7.45 12.54
C PHE A 167 -3.78 6.25 13.38
N VAL A 168 -4.55 6.52 14.42
CA VAL A 168 -5.07 5.49 15.33
C VAL A 168 -6.37 4.95 14.76
N LEU A 169 -6.44 3.63 14.57
CA LEU A 169 -7.66 2.98 14.12
C LEU A 169 -8.64 2.81 15.29
N PRO A 170 -9.97 2.82 15.04
CA PRO A 170 -10.96 2.55 16.08
C PRO A 170 -10.63 1.26 16.82
N PRO A 171 -10.68 1.25 18.17
CA PRO A 171 -10.41 0.05 18.94
C PRO A 171 -11.46 -1.00 18.58
N LYS A 172 -11.05 -2.26 18.56
CA LYS A 172 -11.98 -3.37 18.43
C LYS A 172 -12.15 -4.05 19.78
N VAL A 173 -13.38 -4.33 20.16
CA VAL A 173 -13.69 -5.04 21.40
C VAL A 173 -13.44 -6.53 21.22
N GLY A 174 -12.36 -7.04 21.82
CA GLY A 174 -12.15 -8.46 22.07
C GLY A 174 -11.32 -9.25 21.05
N GLY A 175 -10.61 -10.26 21.57
CA GLY A 175 -10.05 -11.39 20.83
C GLY A 175 -8.58 -11.29 20.40
N LEU A 176 -7.90 -12.44 20.23
CA LEU A 176 -6.48 -12.54 19.88
C LEU A 176 -6.25 -12.20 18.40
N VAL A 177 -6.03 -10.93 18.09
CA VAL A 177 -5.58 -10.47 16.77
C VAL A 177 -4.07 -10.63 16.73
N ARG A 178 -3.54 -11.63 16.02
CA ARG A 178 -2.08 -11.82 16.06
C ARG A 178 -1.35 -11.71 14.73
N TYR A 179 -1.92 -12.13 13.60
CA TYR A 179 -1.10 -12.22 12.37
C TYR A 179 -1.78 -11.85 11.05
N GLY A 180 -3.09 -12.12 10.86
CA GLY A 180 -3.74 -11.94 9.57
C GLY A 180 -4.15 -10.51 9.19
N ILE A 181 -3.80 -9.48 9.96
CA ILE A 181 -4.28 -8.12 9.71
C ILE A 181 -3.57 -7.49 8.48
N GLY A 182 -4.36 -6.94 7.56
CA GLY A 182 -3.90 -6.41 6.27
C GLY A 182 -4.42 -5.00 6.00
N ILE A 183 -3.73 -4.27 5.12
CA ILE A 183 -4.19 -2.98 4.57
C ILE A 183 -4.15 -3.05 3.04
N ALA A 184 -5.21 -2.65 2.37
CA ALA A 184 -5.29 -2.58 0.92
C ALA A 184 -5.83 -1.23 0.47
N TYR A 185 -5.50 -0.87 -0.77
CA TYR A 185 -5.96 0.34 -1.42
C TYR A 185 -6.99 0.02 -2.50
N ALA A 186 -8.21 0.51 -2.31
CA ALA A 186 -9.28 0.47 -3.30
C ALA A 186 -9.10 1.66 -4.26
N ALA A 187 -8.56 1.40 -5.45
CA ALA A 187 -8.24 2.43 -6.44
C ALA A 187 -9.47 3.11 -7.06
N ALA A 188 -10.63 2.43 -7.15
CA ALA A 188 -11.84 3.01 -7.73
C ALA A 188 -12.51 3.99 -6.76
N THR A 189 -12.55 3.67 -5.46
CA THR A 189 -13.08 4.58 -4.43
C THR A 189 -12.02 5.51 -3.84
N MET A 190 -10.74 5.25 -4.10
CA MET A 190 -9.59 5.94 -3.56
C MET A 190 -9.43 5.80 -2.04
N GLU A 191 -9.85 4.66 -1.51
CA GLU A 191 -9.91 4.44 -0.07
C GLU A 191 -8.91 3.39 0.37
N TYR A 192 -8.29 3.61 1.53
CA TYR A 192 -7.59 2.55 2.22
C TYR A 192 -8.59 1.76 3.06
N LYS A 193 -8.48 0.44 3.01
CA LYS A 193 -9.26 -0.47 3.84
C LYS A 193 -8.32 -1.33 4.66
N VAL A 194 -8.60 -1.42 5.95
CA VAL A 194 -7.90 -2.33 6.85
C VAL A 194 -8.81 -3.52 7.07
N VAL A 195 -8.27 -4.71 6.86
CA VAL A 195 -8.95 -5.98 7.09
C VAL A 195 -8.33 -6.69 8.27
N MET A 196 -9.18 -7.23 9.12
CA MET A 196 -8.81 -7.96 10.32
C MET A 196 -9.63 -9.24 10.39
N PRO A 197 -9.07 -10.36 9.91
CA PRO A 197 -9.70 -11.65 10.10
C PRO A 197 -9.54 -12.12 11.54
N TYR A 198 -10.50 -12.90 12.00
CA TYR A 198 -10.50 -13.54 13.30
C TYR A 198 -10.29 -15.04 13.12
N PRO A 199 -9.29 -15.63 13.80
CA PRO A 199 -8.97 -17.04 13.61
C PRO A 199 -10.15 -17.91 14.01
N VAL A 200 -10.30 -19.02 13.29
CA VAL A 200 -11.32 -20.02 13.61
C VAL A 200 -10.91 -20.75 14.89
N LEU A 201 -11.72 -20.64 15.94
CA LEU A 201 -11.63 -21.53 17.10
C LEU A 201 -12.52 -22.76 16.85
N PRO A 202 -12.25 -23.90 17.49
CA PRO A 202 -13.15 -25.04 17.44
C PRO A 202 -14.58 -24.58 17.80
N ASN A 203 -15.54 -24.85 16.91
CA ASN A 203 -16.96 -24.45 17.01
C ASN A 203 -17.29 -22.96 16.80
N SER A 204 -16.36 -22.13 16.33
CA SER A 204 -16.67 -20.75 15.91
C SER A 204 -16.80 -20.64 14.39
N LYS A 205 -17.67 -19.74 13.91
CA LYS A 205 -17.59 -19.27 12.52
C LYS A 205 -16.39 -18.34 12.43
N GLY A 206 -15.53 -18.51 11.42
CA GLY A 206 -14.47 -17.53 11.15
C GLY A 206 -15.11 -16.20 10.77
N LEU A 207 -14.75 -15.14 11.48
CA LEU A 207 -15.26 -13.79 11.21
C LEU A 207 -14.18 -12.97 10.56
N CYS A 208 -14.54 -12.15 9.59
CA CYS A 208 -13.62 -11.18 9.01
C CYS A 208 -14.22 -9.79 9.18
N TYR A 209 -13.36 -8.83 9.53
CA TYR A 209 -13.79 -7.46 9.78
C TYR A 209 -13.02 -6.54 8.87
N ILE A 210 -13.67 -5.45 8.47
CA ILE A 210 -13.07 -4.45 7.61
C ILE A 210 -13.44 -3.06 8.12
N LEU A 211 -12.54 -2.13 7.87
CA LEU A 211 -12.68 -0.72 8.20
C LEU A 211 -12.15 0.13 7.05
N THR A 212 -12.97 1.05 6.58
CA THR A 212 -12.59 2.08 5.62
C THR A 212 -11.93 3.23 6.37
N VAL A 213 -10.64 3.45 6.12
CA VAL A 213 -9.83 4.33 6.96
C VAL A 213 -10.28 5.79 6.76
N GLY A 214 -10.73 6.42 7.86
CA GLY A 214 -11.16 7.82 7.88
C GLY A 214 -12.61 8.09 7.51
N VAL A 215 -13.33 7.04 7.13
CA VAL A 215 -14.76 7.06 6.85
C VAL A 215 -15.51 6.35 7.98
N ASP A 216 -15.08 5.13 8.30
CA ASP A 216 -15.74 4.29 9.28
C ASP A 216 -15.30 4.64 10.71
N ASN A 217 -16.27 4.73 11.62
CA ASN A 217 -16.03 4.92 13.06
C ASN A 217 -15.99 3.60 13.85
N SER A 218 -16.32 2.47 13.20
CA SER A 218 -16.34 1.14 13.79
C SER A 218 -16.08 0.07 12.74
N TRP A 219 -15.56 -1.07 13.19
CA TRP A 219 -15.33 -2.24 12.35
C TRP A 219 -16.66 -2.89 11.98
N ARG A 220 -16.79 -3.29 10.72
CA ARG A 220 -17.96 -4.01 10.20
C ARG A 220 -17.57 -5.38 9.69
N THR A 221 -18.52 -6.30 9.72
CA THR A 221 -18.30 -7.71 9.38
C THR A 221 -18.36 -7.92 7.87
N VAL A 222 -17.39 -8.65 7.34
CA VAL A 222 -17.37 -9.19 5.97
C VAL A 222 -18.02 -10.57 6.00
N ARG A 223 -18.82 -10.86 4.97
CA ARG A 223 -19.48 -12.17 4.83
C ARG A 223 -18.43 -13.26 4.57
N THR A 224 -18.49 -14.32 5.37
CA THR A 224 -17.56 -15.46 5.32
C THR A 224 -18.29 -16.80 5.29
N GLU A 225 -19.62 -16.81 5.31
CA GLU A 225 -20.43 -18.02 5.48
C GLU A 225 -20.29 -19.02 4.32
N HIS A 226 -19.85 -18.54 3.15
CA HIS A 226 -19.61 -19.33 1.96
C HIS A 226 -18.22 -19.98 1.91
N LEU A 227 -17.31 -19.63 2.82
CA LEU A 227 -15.94 -20.17 2.86
C LEU A 227 -15.90 -21.50 3.60
N SER A 228 -15.04 -22.41 3.16
CA SER A 228 -14.82 -23.67 3.87
C SER A 228 -14.11 -23.44 5.20
N TYR A 229 -14.38 -24.31 6.20
CA TYR A 229 -13.68 -24.28 7.48
C TYR A 229 -12.16 -24.39 7.31
N GLU A 230 -11.71 -25.25 6.39
CA GLU A 230 -10.28 -25.44 6.12
C GLU A 230 -9.65 -24.19 5.52
N ALA A 231 -10.30 -23.52 4.56
CA ALA A 231 -9.76 -22.30 3.98
C ALA A 231 -9.68 -21.15 4.98
N MET A 232 -10.66 -21.02 5.89
CA MET A 232 -10.62 -20.01 6.95
C MET A 232 -9.41 -20.15 7.89
N ARG A 233 -8.75 -21.33 7.94
CA ARG A 233 -7.50 -21.49 8.70
C ARG A 233 -6.37 -20.65 8.13
N ALA A 234 -6.43 -20.22 6.87
CA ALA A 234 -5.45 -19.31 6.27
C ALA A 234 -5.41 -17.94 6.96
N PHE A 235 -6.47 -17.51 7.65
CA PHE A 235 -6.53 -16.23 8.37
C PHE A 235 -5.50 -16.07 9.49
N ILE A 236 -4.82 -17.15 9.90
CA ILE A 236 -3.71 -17.07 10.85
C ILE A 236 -2.39 -16.66 10.20
N ALA A 237 -2.28 -16.74 8.88
CA ALA A 237 -1.06 -16.40 8.15
C ALA A 237 -0.94 -14.88 7.96
N PRO A 238 0.28 -14.33 7.93
CA PRO A 238 0.50 -12.95 7.51
C PRO A 238 -0.06 -12.71 6.09
N PRO A 239 -0.77 -11.59 5.86
CA PRO A 239 -1.33 -11.33 4.55
C PRO A 239 -0.27 -10.88 3.55
N LEU A 240 -0.46 -11.29 2.30
CA LEU A 240 0.26 -10.76 1.13
C LEU A 240 -0.65 -9.81 0.37
N LEU A 241 -0.08 -8.76 -0.21
CA LEU A 241 -0.85 -7.68 -0.84
C LEU A 241 -0.52 -7.55 -2.32
N THR A 242 -1.54 -7.50 -3.16
CA THR A 242 -1.41 -7.10 -4.56
C THR A 242 -2.29 -5.88 -4.82
N GLU A 243 -2.22 -5.28 -6.02
CA GLU A 243 -2.99 -4.09 -6.38
C GLU A 243 -4.49 -4.26 -6.12
N GLY A 244 -4.99 -3.76 -4.98
CA GLY A 244 -6.40 -3.84 -4.59
C GLY A 244 -6.84 -5.13 -3.91
N PHE A 245 -5.94 -6.05 -3.59
CA PHE A 245 -6.30 -7.34 -2.98
C PHE A 245 -5.44 -7.72 -1.77
N VAL A 246 -6.05 -8.47 -0.86
CA VAL A 246 -5.39 -9.07 0.31
C VAL A 246 -5.48 -10.58 0.22
N HIS A 247 -4.36 -11.27 0.36
CA HIS A 247 -4.26 -12.72 0.24
C HIS A 247 -3.79 -13.36 1.54
N TRP A 248 -4.47 -14.41 1.97
CA TRP A 248 -4.03 -15.27 3.06
C TRP A 248 -3.79 -16.66 2.51
N CYS A 249 -2.56 -17.14 2.65
CA CYS A 249 -2.14 -18.44 2.14
C CYS A 249 -2.15 -19.45 3.28
N SER A 250 -2.78 -20.60 3.05
CA SER A 250 -2.87 -21.66 4.06
C SER A 250 -1.50 -22.23 4.40
N ALA A 251 -1.26 -22.52 5.69
CA ALA A 251 -0.03 -23.18 6.13
C ALA A 251 0.13 -24.63 5.61
N ARG A 252 -0.94 -25.20 5.03
CA ARG A 252 -0.91 -26.50 4.35
C ARG A 252 -0.68 -26.38 2.84
N ASP A 253 -0.55 -25.16 2.32
CA ASP A 253 -0.38 -24.84 0.91
C ASP A 253 -1.48 -25.41 0.00
N ASP A 254 -2.68 -25.62 0.55
CA ASP A 254 -3.84 -26.21 -0.14
C ASP A 254 -4.75 -25.17 -0.82
N GLY A 255 -4.61 -23.89 -0.45
CA GLY A 255 -5.37 -22.81 -1.08
C GLY A 255 -5.04 -21.42 -0.55
N VAL A 256 -5.70 -20.44 -1.16
CA VAL A 256 -5.56 -19.01 -0.88
C VAL A 256 -6.95 -18.40 -0.68
N LEU A 257 -7.10 -17.63 0.39
CA LEU A 257 -8.22 -16.70 0.55
C LEU A 257 -7.82 -15.33 -0.01
N THR A 258 -8.64 -14.78 -0.89
CA THR A 258 -8.40 -13.46 -1.50
C THR A 258 -9.57 -12.53 -1.22
N LEU A 259 -9.32 -11.42 -0.52
CA LEU A 259 -10.26 -10.31 -0.37
C LEU A 259 -10.01 -9.29 -1.47
N ASN A 260 -11.06 -8.93 -2.20
CA ASN A 260 -11.07 -7.76 -3.07
C ASN A 260 -11.39 -6.51 -2.23
N ALA A 261 -10.53 -5.48 -2.24
CA ALA A 261 -10.74 -4.26 -1.47
C ALA A 261 -11.92 -3.43 -1.98
N GLU A 262 -12.24 -3.46 -3.27
CA GLU A 262 -13.37 -2.71 -3.84
C GLU A 262 -14.70 -3.32 -3.42
N THR A 263 -14.86 -4.62 -3.68
CA THR A 263 -16.15 -5.31 -3.50
C THR A 263 -16.30 -5.90 -2.11
N GLU A 264 -15.20 -6.04 -1.38
CA GLU A 264 -15.12 -6.62 -0.04
C GLU A 264 -15.62 -8.06 0.04
N ILE A 265 -15.47 -8.77 -1.08
CA ILE A 265 -15.82 -10.18 -1.21
C ILE A 265 -14.54 -10.98 -1.03
N ILE A 266 -14.62 -12.01 -0.18
CA ILE A 266 -13.54 -12.99 -0.02
C ILE A 266 -13.85 -14.17 -0.92
N LYS A 267 -12.87 -14.60 -1.72
CA LYS A 267 -12.94 -15.81 -2.52
C LYS A 267 -11.94 -16.83 -2.03
N GLU A 268 -12.34 -18.09 -2.03
CA GLU A 268 -11.48 -19.24 -1.83
C GLU A 268 -10.97 -19.73 -3.18
N THR A 269 -9.67 -19.94 -3.30
CA THR A 269 -9.04 -20.44 -4.52
C THR A 269 -8.11 -21.58 -4.16
N PRO A 270 -8.28 -22.78 -4.74
CA PRO A 270 -7.38 -23.89 -4.49
C PRO A 270 -5.98 -23.61 -5.04
N ALA A 271 -4.97 -24.27 -4.48
CA ALA A 271 -3.63 -24.27 -5.05
C ALA A 271 -3.65 -24.90 -6.46
N PRO A 272 -2.79 -24.46 -7.40
CA PRO A 272 -2.76 -24.99 -8.77
C PRO A 272 -2.26 -26.43 -8.83
N VAL A 273 -1.53 -26.87 -7.81
CA VAL A 273 -0.99 -28.21 -7.70
C VAL A 273 -1.15 -28.71 -6.26
N PRO A 274 -1.44 -30.01 -6.06
CA PRO A 274 -1.43 -30.61 -4.73
C PRO A 274 -0.04 -30.46 -4.09
N ARG A 275 -0.02 -30.39 -2.76
CA ARG A 275 1.23 -30.34 -2.01
C ARG A 275 2.09 -31.59 -2.31
N PRO A 276 3.37 -31.44 -2.67
CA PRO A 276 4.26 -32.58 -2.84
C PRO A 276 4.47 -33.30 -1.50
N VAL A 277 4.22 -34.62 -1.50
CA VAL A 277 4.47 -35.49 -0.34
C VAL A 277 5.94 -35.91 -0.38
N LEU A 278 6.82 -35.13 0.23
CA LEU A 278 8.24 -35.46 0.32
C LEU A 278 8.52 -36.26 1.60
N GLU A 279 9.21 -37.39 1.45
CA GLU A 279 9.76 -38.15 2.58
C GLU A 279 10.76 -37.27 3.34
N GLY A 280 10.60 -37.13 4.67
CA GLY A 280 11.51 -36.35 5.53
C GLY A 280 11.03 -34.97 5.95
N GLY A 281 9.97 -34.44 5.34
CA GLY A 281 9.19 -33.32 5.86
C GLY A 281 9.69 -31.90 5.55
N ARG A 282 8.69 -31.00 5.45
CA ARG A 282 8.76 -29.53 5.30
C ARG A 282 9.36 -28.99 4.00
N SER A 283 8.86 -29.42 2.85
CA SER A 283 8.73 -28.44 1.78
C SER A 283 7.46 -27.62 2.00
N ARG A 284 7.62 -26.29 1.98
CA ARG A 284 6.54 -25.30 2.04
C ARG A 284 6.62 -24.50 0.75
N ASN A 285 5.50 -24.37 0.06
CA ASN A 285 5.39 -23.47 -1.06
C ASN A 285 5.66 -22.04 -0.56
N ILE A 286 6.39 -21.25 -1.32
CA ILE A 286 6.68 -19.87 -0.95
C ILE A 286 5.72 -18.97 -1.72
N PHE A 287 4.88 -18.24 -0.99
CA PHE A 287 4.01 -17.23 -1.58
C PHE A 287 4.67 -15.85 -1.49
N LEU A 288 4.63 -15.11 -2.58
CA LEU A 288 5.18 -13.75 -2.68
C LEU A 288 4.17 -12.85 -3.37
N SER A 289 4.07 -11.61 -2.90
CA SER A 289 3.33 -10.56 -3.60
C SER A 289 4.28 -9.84 -4.55
N ALA A 290 4.07 -10.01 -5.86
CA ALA A 290 4.87 -9.34 -6.90
C ALA A 290 3.94 -8.42 -7.71
N GLY A 291 3.76 -7.19 -7.23
CA GLY A 291 2.94 -6.18 -7.91
C GLY A 291 1.47 -6.59 -8.05
N ARG A 292 1.06 -6.91 -9.28
CA ARG A 292 -0.33 -7.21 -9.66
C ARG A 292 -0.76 -8.65 -9.40
N TYR A 293 0.18 -9.57 -9.28
CA TYR A 293 -0.11 -11.00 -9.18
C TYR A 293 0.43 -11.60 -7.89
N LEU A 294 -0.28 -12.60 -7.37
CA LEU A 294 0.24 -13.43 -6.30
C LEU A 294 1.10 -14.53 -6.93
N SER A 295 2.38 -14.59 -6.56
CA SER A 295 3.31 -15.61 -7.03
C SER A 295 3.41 -16.75 -6.01
N MET A 296 3.49 -17.98 -6.49
CA MET A 296 3.76 -19.16 -5.67
C MET A 296 4.91 -19.95 -6.28
N PHE A 297 5.93 -20.21 -5.46
CA PHE A 297 7.07 -21.05 -5.80
C PHE A 297 6.80 -22.44 -5.24
N VAL A 298 6.61 -23.39 -6.14
CA VAL A 298 6.40 -24.80 -5.82
C VAL A 298 7.74 -25.49 -5.93
N PHE A 299 8.21 -26.01 -4.81
CA PHE A 299 9.37 -26.88 -4.79
C PHE A 299 9.01 -28.21 -5.44
N CYS A 300 9.74 -28.60 -6.49
CA CYS A 300 9.58 -29.91 -7.11
C CYS A 300 10.69 -30.86 -6.65
N GLU A 301 11.95 -30.38 -6.68
CA GLU A 301 13.15 -31.14 -6.33
C GLU A 301 14.20 -30.21 -5.68
N GLU A 302 15.30 -30.76 -5.14
CA GLU A 302 16.32 -30.09 -4.30
C GLU A 302 16.78 -28.72 -4.83
N PHE A 303 16.84 -28.55 -6.14
CA PHE A 303 17.24 -27.31 -6.81
C PHE A 303 16.26 -26.87 -7.91
N PHE A 304 15.01 -27.34 -7.85
CA PHE A 304 14.03 -27.08 -8.89
C PHE A 304 12.72 -26.51 -8.32
N TRP A 305 12.32 -25.36 -8.87
CA TRP A 305 11.06 -24.69 -8.51
C TRP A 305 10.23 -24.35 -9.73
N ASP A 306 8.95 -24.66 -9.66
CA ASP A 306 7.95 -24.10 -10.56
C ASP A 306 7.40 -22.80 -9.99
N VAL A 307 7.33 -21.76 -10.82
CA VAL A 307 6.76 -20.47 -10.45
C VAL A 307 5.38 -20.33 -11.10
N TRP A 308 4.38 -20.17 -10.26
CA TRP A 308 2.99 -19.95 -10.64
C TRP A 308 2.55 -18.54 -10.26
N GLU A 309 1.72 -17.93 -11.09
CA GLU A 309 1.07 -16.65 -10.81
C GLU A 309 -0.44 -16.83 -10.78
N MET A 310 -1.10 -16.25 -9.78
CA MET A 310 -2.55 -16.16 -9.67
C MET A 310 -3.01 -14.74 -10.00
N LYS A 311 -4.01 -14.64 -10.88
CA LYS A 311 -4.78 -13.40 -11.08
C LYS A 311 -5.79 -13.21 -9.94
N PRO A 312 -5.69 -12.16 -9.11
CA PRO A 312 -6.57 -11.98 -7.97
C PRO A 312 -8.08 -11.90 -8.32
N GLU A 313 -8.41 -11.33 -9.48
CA GLU A 313 -9.79 -11.12 -9.92
C GLU A 313 -10.51 -12.43 -10.22
N THR A 314 -9.82 -13.32 -10.94
CA THR A 314 -10.39 -14.58 -11.44
C THR A 314 -10.03 -15.77 -10.57
N GLY A 315 -8.93 -15.72 -9.81
CA GLY A 315 -8.37 -16.88 -9.11
C GLY A 315 -7.68 -17.87 -10.05
N GLU A 316 -7.50 -17.52 -11.32
CA GLU A 316 -6.82 -18.40 -12.28
C GLU A 316 -5.33 -18.42 -12.04
N TRP A 317 -4.78 -19.62 -11.93
CA TRP A 317 -3.36 -19.87 -11.85
C TRP A 317 -2.76 -20.16 -13.21
N ARG A 318 -1.54 -19.68 -13.45
CA ARG A 318 -0.75 -19.98 -14.63
C ARG A 318 0.70 -20.24 -14.24
N LYS A 319 1.28 -21.33 -14.75
CA LYS A 319 2.72 -21.57 -14.64
C LYS A 319 3.47 -20.60 -15.55
N VAL A 320 4.41 -19.85 -14.98
CA VAL A 320 5.14 -18.79 -15.69
C VAL A 320 6.52 -19.25 -16.10
N ARG A 321 7.20 -20.00 -15.23
CA ARG A 321 8.55 -20.52 -15.49
C ARG A 321 8.87 -21.68 -14.55
N SER A 322 9.98 -22.34 -14.86
CA SER A 322 10.68 -23.22 -13.94
C SER A 322 12.08 -22.68 -13.72
N ILE A 323 12.58 -22.79 -12.48
CA ILE A 323 13.91 -22.38 -12.06
C ILE A 323 14.65 -23.64 -11.67
N SER A 324 15.75 -23.94 -12.36
CA SER A 324 16.71 -24.98 -11.97
C SER A 324 18.01 -24.30 -11.54
N LEU A 325 18.52 -24.70 -10.39
CA LEU A 325 19.85 -24.34 -9.88
C LEU A 325 20.79 -25.55 -9.92
N ASP A 326 20.52 -26.55 -10.76
CA ASP A 326 21.35 -27.76 -10.84
C ASP A 326 22.80 -27.46 -11.23
N ALA A 327 23.03 -26.39 -12.00
CA ALA A 327 24.37 -25.91 -12.34
C ALA A 327 25.19 -25.48 -11.10
N GLU A 328 24.52 -24.99 -10.05
CA GLU A 328 25.15 -24.54 -8.80
C GLU A 328 25.47 -25.70 -7.84
N ARG A 329 24.93 -26.89 -8.11
CA ARG A 329 25.18 -28.10 -7.30
C ARG A 329 26.65 -28.48 -7.27
N ALA A 330 27.40 -28.18 -8.33
CA ALA A 330 28.83 -28.45 -8.41
C ALA A 330 29.65 -27.64 -7.38
N HIS A 331 29.16 -26.47 -6.95
CA HIS A 331 29.86 -25.58 -6.02
C HIS A 331 29.56 -25.85 -4.53
N LEU A 332 28.63 -26.77 -4.22
CA LEU A 332 28.27 -27.14 -2.84
C LEU A 332 29.00 -28.41 -2.35
N ASN A 333 29.65 -29.14 -3.25
CA ASN A 333 30.35 -30.39 -2.97
C ASN A 333 31.90 -30.24 -2.93
N GLU A 334 32.41 -29.01 -3.05
CA GLU A 334 33.80 -28.62 -2.73
C GLU A 334 33.85 -27.97 -1.35
#